data_AF-A0A958UHU2-F1
#
_entry.id   AF-A0A958UHU2-F1
#
_cell.length_a   1.000
_cell.length_b   1.000
_cell.length_c   1.000
_cell.angle_alpha   90.00
_cell.angle_beta   90.00
_cell.angle_gamma   90.00
#
_symmetry.space_group_name_H-M   'P 1'
#
loop_
_entity.id
_entity.type
_entity.pdbx_description
1 polymer ?
#
loop_
_entity_poly.entity_id
_entity_poly.type
_entity_poly.pdbx_seq_one_letter_code
_entity_poly.pdbx_strand_id
1 'polypeptide(L)'
;MYEKTFPNKRYKHTAEFLLKHISTDFKILDLGIENPFTKIMKQQGFIVENTKGEDLDLDSSTITNSDAEVVTAFEIFEHLLSPFTVLKSIKADKLVASVPLKLWFSSAYRSKTDKWDRHYHEFEDWQF
;
A
#
# COMPACT_ATOMS: atom_id res chain seq x y z
N MET A 1 -7.75 3.96 12.95
CA MET A 1 -8.34 4.52 11.71
C MET A 1 -9.72 3.97 11.35
N TYR A 2 -10.18 2.79 11.82
CA TYR A 2 -11.47 2.22 11.38
C TYR A 2 -12.38 1.80 12.54
N GLU A 3 -13.17 2.73 13.09
CA GLU A 3 -14.12 2.37 14.15
C GLU A 3 -15.58 2.37 13.71
N LYS A 4 -16.01 3.10 12.64
CA LYS A 4 -17.45 3.15 12.27
C LYS A 4 -17.81 3.27 10.78
N THR A 5 -16.89 3.60 9.89
CA THR A 5 -17.18 3.75 8.45
C THR A 5 -16.07 3.17 7.59
N PHE A 6 -16.40 2.18 6.78
CA PHE A 6 -15.49 1.62 5.78
C PHE A 6 -15.77 2.25 4.40
N PRO A 7 -14.74 2.48 3.58
CA PRO A 7 -14.91 3.04 2.24
C PRO A 7 -15.45 1.97 1.27
N ASN A 8 -16.67 1.48 1.49
CA ASN A 8 -17.28 0.35 0.79
C ASN A 8 -17.27 0.49 -0.73
N LYS A 9 -17.53 1.71 -1.25
CA LYS A 9 -17.49 1.99 -2.68
C LYS A 9 -16.08 1.79 -3.26
N ARG A 10 -15.05 2.30 -2.56
CA ARG A 10 -13.65 2.15 -2.96
C ARG A 10 -13.25 0.68 -2.95
N TYR A 11 -13.50 -0.03 -1.84
CA TYR A 11 -13.18 -1.45 -1.73
C TYR A 11 -13.86 -2.30 -2.80
N LYS A 12 -15.13 -2.02 -3.12
CA LYS A 12 -15.83 -2.70 -4.22
C LYS A 12 -15.08 -2.51 -5.55
N HIS A 13 -14.77 -1.27 -5.92
CA HIS A 13 -14.08 -0.99 -7.18
C HIS A 13 -12.66 -1.56 -7.21
N THR A 14 -11.92 -1.50 -6.10
CA THR A 14 -10.58 -2.08 -6.01
C THR A 14 -10.61 -3.60 -6.14
N ALA A 15 -11.57 -4.27 -5.50
CA ALA A 15 -11.74 -5.73 -5.61
C ALA A 15 -12.15 -6.15 -7.03
N GLU A 16 -13.10 -5.44 -7.66
CA GLU A 16 -13.50 -5.67 -9.05
C GLU A 16 -12.32 -5.48 -10.02
N PHE A 17 -11.48 -4.47 -9.80
CA PHE A 17 -10.28 -4.24 -10.59
C PHE A 17 -9.26 -5.37 -10.41
N LEU A 18 -8.99 -5.80 -9.18
CA LEU A 18 -8.09 -6.92 -8.90
C LEU A 18 -8.56 -8.20 -9.58
N LEU A 19 -9.83 -8.60 -9.38
CA LEU A 19 -10.40 -9.81 -10.00
C LEU A 19 -10.36 -9.80 -11.52
N LYS A 20 -10.47 -8.62 -12.13
CA LYS A 20 -10.40 -8.47 -13.59
C LYS A 20 -8.99 -8.68 -14.13
N HIS A 21 -7.96 -8.37 -13.36
CA HIS A 21 -6.58 -8.24 -13.86
C HIS A 21 -5.59 -9.24 -13.25
N ILE A 22 -5.92 -9.85 -12.12
CA ILE A 22 -5.03 -10.70 -11.32
C ILE A 22 -5.74 -12.04 -11.06
N SER A 23 -5.07 -13.15 -11.36
CA SER A 23 -5.56 -14.49 -11.00
C SER A 23 -5.58 -14.65 -9.48
N THR A 24 -6.60 -15.32 -8.94
CA THR A 24 -6.69 -15.63 -7.50
C THR A 24 -5.63 -16.64 -7.04
N ASP A 25 -5.05 -17.39 -7.97
CA ASP A 25 -3.99 -18.36 -7.69
C ASP A 25 -2.64 -17.70 -7.41
N PHE A 26 -2.48 -16.41 -7.78
CA PHE A 26 -1.24 -15.68 -7.53
C PHE A 26 -1.08 -15.30 -6.07
N LYS A 27 0.16 -15.43 -5.58
CA LYS A 27 0.54 -14.91 -4.26
C LYS A 27 0.67 -13.39 -4.30
N ILE A 28 -0.06 -12.71 -3.42
CA ILE A 28 -0.04 -11.26 -3.25
C ILE A 28 0.73 -10.89 -1.98
N LEU A 29 1.68 -9.97 -2.11
CA LEU A 29 2.20 -9.19 -0.99
C LEU A 29 1.52 -7.81 -0.98
N ASP A 30 0.68 -7.55 0.02
CA ASP A 30 0.03 -6.26 0.24
C ASP A 30 0.89 -5.36 1.12
N LEU A 31 1.33 -4.23 0.58
CA LEU A 31 2.15 -3.26 1.31
C LEU A 31 1.28 -2.51 2.32
N GLY A 32 1.59 -2.71 3.59
CA GLY A 32 0.83 -2.22 4.74
C GLY A 32 0.40 -3.39 5.63
N ILE A 33 0.08 -3.08 6.89
CA ILE A 33 -0.43 -4.08 7.83
C ILE A 33 -1.82 -4.60 7.40
N GLU A 34 -2.17 -5.80 7.89
CA GLU A 34 -3.48 -6.39 7.64
C GLU A 34 -4.62 -5.43 8.01
N ASN A 35 -5.52 -5.22 7.05
CA ASN A 35 -6.59 -4.24 7.14
C ASN A 35 -7.94 -4.84 6.68
N PRO A 36 -9.06 -4.11 6.76
CA PRO A 36 -10.35 -4.64 6.33
C PRO A 36 -10.40 -5.08 4.86
N PHE A 37 -9.62 -4.44 3.98
CA PHE A 37 -9.54 -4.82 2.57
C PHE A 37 -8.76 -6.14 2.38
N THR A 38 -7.74 -6.42 3.21
CA THR A 38 -7.08 -7.74 3.25
C THR A 38 -8.10 -8.87 3.42
N LYS A 39 -9.08 -8.69 4.32
CA LYS A 39 -10.15 -9.67 4.55
C LYS A 39 -11.03 -9.84 3.31
N ILE A 40 -11.33 -8.74 2.61
CA ILE A 40 -12.09 -8.78 1.36
C ILE A 40 -11.30 -9.54 0.29
N MET A 41 -10.00 -9.27 0.11
CA MET A 41 -9.17 -10.00 -0.86
C MET A 41 -9.14 -11.51 -0.57
N LYS A 42 -8.92 -11.91 0.69
CA LYS A 42 -8.95 -13.32 1.12
C LYS A 42 -10.33 -13.95 0.84
N GLN A 43 -11.44 -13.24 1.10
CA GLN A 43 -12.79 -13.72 0.79
C GLN A 43 -13.06 -13.88 -0.72
N GLN A 44 -12.39 -13.09 -1.56
CA GLN A 44 -12.43 -13.22 -3.03
C GLN A 44 -11.52 -14.34 -3.56
N GLY A 45 -10.82 -15.06 -2.67
CA GLY A 45 -10.00 -16.23 -3.03
C GLY A 45 -8.52 -15.94 -3.26
N PHE A 46 -8.06 -14.70 -3.06
CA PHE A 46 -6.64 -14.36 -3.20
C PHE A 46 -5.80 -14.92 -2.04
N ILE A 47 -4.57 -15.35 -2.34
CA ILE A 47 -3.55 -15.70 -1.37
C ILE A 47 -2.80 -14.41 -0.99
N VAL A 48 -3.04 -13.88 0.21
CA VAL A 48 -2.51 -12.56 0.62
C VAL A 48 -1.66 -12.65 1.88
N GLU A 49 -0.44 -12.13 1.78
CA GLU A 49 0.42 -11.77 2.90
C GLU A 49 0.57 -10.24 2.97
N ASN A 50 0.87 -9.72 4.16
CA ASN A 50 1.02 -8.29 4.42
C ASN A 50 2.42 -8.00 4.98
N THR A 51 2.91 -6.78 4.76
CA THR A 51 4.02 -6.26 5.57
C THR A 51 3.59 -6.10 7.03
N LYS A 52 4.55 -6.04 7.96
CA LYS A 52 4.31 -6.19 9.41
C LYS A 52 4.30 -4.86 10.17
N GLY A 53 4.39 -3.74 9.45
CA GLY A 53 4.41 -2.39 10.02
C GLY A 53 5.83 -1.84 10.20
N GLU A 54 6.82 -2.46 9.54
CA GLU A 54 8.13 -1.88 9.32
C GLU A 54 8.04 -0.55 8.56
N ASP A 55 9.04 0.31 8.77
CA ASP A 55 9.17 1.56 8.03
C ASP A 55 9.75 1.25 6.65
N LEU A 56 8.92 1.26 5.62
CA LEU A 56 9.31 0.84 4.28
C LEU A 56 10.35 1.75 3.60
N ASP A 57 10.55 2.97 4.12
CA ASP A 57 11.66 3.83 3.68
C ASP A 57 13.02 3.33 4.18
N LEU A 58 13.05 2.57 5.27
CA LEU A 58 14.27 2.09 5.94
C LEU A 58 14.47 0.59 5.85
N ASP A 59 13.40 -0.19 5.87
CA ASP A 59 13.41 -1.65 5.88
C ASP A 59 12.49 -2.20 4.79
N SER A 60 13.13 -2.71 3.73
CA SER A 60 12.44 -3.42 2.64
C SER A 60 12.73 -4.93 2.67
N SER A 61 13.14 -5.47 3.82
CA SER A 61 13.51 -6.88 3.95
C SER A 61 12.34 -7.82 3.63
N THR A 62 11.13 -7.50 4.08
CA THR A 62 9.92 -8.29 3.74
C THR A 62 9.64 -8.29 2.24
N ILE A 63 9.78 -7.15 1.58
CA ILE A 63 9.59 -7.04 0.13
C ILE A 63 10.68 -7.82 -0.62
N THR A 64 11.94 -7.66 -0.20
CA THR A 64 13.11 -8.29 -0.84
C THR A 64 13.08 -9.82 -0.71
N ASN A 65 12.57 -10.34 0.41
CA ASN A 65 12.52 -11.77 0.69
C ASN A 65 11.20 -12.44 0.28
N SER A 66 10.24 -11.67 -0.25
CA SER A 66 8.95 -12.22 -0.71
C SER A 66 9.10 -12.99 -2.02
N ASP A 67 8.36 -14.09 -2.13
CA ASP A 67 8.15 -14.87 -3.35
C ASP A 67 6.82 -14.54 -4.05
N ALA A 68 6.19 -13.41 -3.68
CA ALA A 68 4.93 -12.97 -4.26
C ALA A 68 5.06 -12.68 -5.77
N GLU A 69 4.02 -13.05 -6.51
CA GLU A 69 3.91 -12.81 -7.95
C GLU A 69 3.29 -11.44 -8.25
N VAL A 70 2.59 -10.88 -7.26
CA VAL A 70 1.92 -9.58 -7.33
C VAL A 70 2.17 -8.81 -6.04
N VAL A 71 2.48 -7.52 -6.18
CA VAL A 71 2.47 -6.59 -5.06
C VAL A 71 1.26 -5.67 -5.17
N THR A 72 0.54 -5.47 -4.07
CA THR A 72 -0.51 -4.45 -3.96
C THR A 72 -0.06 -3.30 -3.06
N ALA A 73 -0.37 -2.07 -3.47
CA ALA A 73 0.02 -0.85 -2.74
C ALA A 73 -1.12 0.17 -2.81
N PHE A 74 -2.11 0.02 -1.92
CA PHE A 74 -3.31 0.85 -1.94
C PHE A 74 -3.22 2.03 -0.96
N GLU A 75 -3.07 3.24 -1.49
CA GLU A 75 -2.99 4.48 -0.69
C GLU A 75 -1.87 4.43 0.36
N ILE A 76 -0.68 4.02 -0.07
CA ILE A 76 0.52 3.92 0.78
C ILE A 76 1.72 4.70 0.22
N PHE A 77 1.90 4.77 -1.11
CA PHE A 77 3.08 5.41 -1.70
C PHE A 77 3.13 6.92 -1.46
N GLU A 78 1.99 7.59 -1.36
CA GLU A 78 1.92 9.03 -1.03
C GLU A 78 2.42 9.36 0.39
N HIS A 79 2.57 8.34 1.23
CA HIS A 79 2.99 8.46 2.61
C HIS A 79 4.47 8.15 2.83
N LEU A 80 5.16 7.62 1.81
CA LEU A 80 6.58 7.31 1.88
C LEU A 80 7.41 8.56 1.55
N LEU A 81 8.60 8.68 2.15
CA LEU A 81 9.59 9.68 1.73
C LEU A 81 10.10 9.36 0.32
N SER A 82 10.32 8.08 0.02
CA SER A 82 10.86 7.64 -1.26
C SER A 82 10.17 6.34 -1.71
N PRO A 83 9.06 6.43 -2.46
CA PRO A 83 8.45 5.26 -3.09
C PRO A 83 9.41 4.50 -4.02
N PHE A 84 10.40 5.19 -4.59
CA PHE A 84 11.37 4.59 -5.51
C PHE A 84 12.17 3.43 -4.89
N THR A 85 12.60 3.55 -3.63
CA THR A 85 13.39 2.50 -2.96
C THR A 85 12.55 1.24 -2.75
N VAL A 86 11.29 1.40 -2.33
CA VAL A 86 10.32 0.31 -2.22
C VAL A 86 10.08 -0.34 -3.58
N LEU A 87 9.81 0.45 -4.63
CA LEU A 87 9.58 -0.05 -5.98
C LEU A 87 10.77 -0.85 -6.52
N LYS A 88 12.00 -0.41 -6.22
CA LYS A 88 13.22 -1.09 -6.63
C LYS A 88 13.43 -2.44 -5.91
N SER A 89 12.91 -2.59 -4.70
CA SER A 89 13.00 -3.84 -3.93
C SER A 89 11.98 -4.90 -4.36
N ILE A 90 10.92 -4.51 -5.09
CA ILE A 90 9.89 -5.44 -5.57
C ILE A 90 10.47 -6.36 -6.65
N LYS A 91 10.35 -7.67 -6.42
CA LYS A 91 10.72 -8.72 -7.38
C LYS A 91 9.54 -9.29 -8.17
N ALA A 92 8.31 -8.99 -7.74
CA ALA A 92 7.08 -9.44 -8.37
C ALA A 92 6.93 -8.88 -9.78
N ASP A 93 6.34 -9.66 -10.70
CA ASP A 93 6.13 -9.25 -12.09
C ASP A 93 4.99 -8.22 -12.24
N LYS A 94 4.16 -8.05 -11.21
CA LYS A 94 2.97 -7.20 -11.25
C LYS A 94 2.90 -6.33 -10.02
N LEU A 95 2.55 -5.07 -10.24
CA LEU A 95 2.22 -4.10 -9.21
C LEU A 95 0.82 -3.55 -9.48
N VAL A 96 -0.04 -3.60 -8.47
CA VAL A 96 -1.33 -2.90 -8.49
C VAL A 96 -1.33 -1.87 -7.38
N ALA A 97 -1.38 -0.59 -7.75
CA ALA A 97 -1.31 0.51 -6.81
C ALA A 97 -2.49 1.46 -6.98
N SER A 98 -2.86 2.16 -5.91
CA SER A 98 -3.78 3.28 -5.97
C SER A 98 -3.22 4.46 -5.19
N VAL A 99 -3.41 5.66 -5.71
CA VAL A 99 -3.05 6.91 -5.03
C VAL A 99 -4.23 7.88 -5.10
N PRO A 100 -4.54 8.64 -4.03
CA PRO A 100 -5.58 9.65 -4.08
C PRO A 100 -5.05 10.82 -4.91
N LEU A 101 -5.59 10.99 -6.12
CA LEU A 101 -5.14 12.03 -7.06
C LEU A 101 -5.10 13.42 -6.41
N LYS A 102 -6.09 13.77 -5.59
CA LYS A 102 -6.11 15.06 -4.88
C LYS A 102 -4.98 15.20 -3.85
N LEU A 103 -4.64 14.11 -3.16
CA LEU A 103 -3.59 14.10 -2.15
C LEU A 103 -2.23 14.23 -2.82
N TRP A 104 -2.00 13.49 -3.91
CA TRP A 104 -0.73 13.52 -4.65
C TRP A 104 -0.32 14.92 -5.14
N PHE A 105 -1.30 15.80 -5.40
CA PHE A 105 -1.07 17.20 -5.80
C PHE A 105 -1.33 18.22 -4.67
N SER A 106 -1.59 17.76 -3.44
CA SER A 106 -1.75 18.65 -2.29
C SER A 106 -0.39 19.03 -1.72
N SER A 107 -0.29 20.15 -0.98
CA SER A 107 0.94 20.47 -0.25
C SER A 107 1.28 19.39 0.78
N ALA A 108 2.56 19.26 1.11
CA ALA A 108 2.98 18.35 2.17
C ALA A 108 2.25 18.66 3.48
N TYR A 109 1.91 17.61 4.22
CA TYR A 109 1.28 17.76 5.53
C TYR A 109 1.93 16.83 6.54
N ARG A 110 2.14 17.36 7.74
CA ARG A 110 2.80 16.65 8.84
C ARG A 110 1.82 16.50 10.00
N SER A 111 1.19 15.33 10.12
CA SER A 111 0.37 15.03 11.29
C SER A 111 1.22 15.10 12.57
N LYS A 112 0.63 15.70 13.60
CA LYS A 112 1.23 15.86 14.94
C LYS A 112 0.95 14.66 15.84
N THR A 113 -0.01 13.81 15.48
CA THR A 113 -0.53 12.73 16.33
C THR A 113 -0.23 11.35 15.79
N ASP A 114 -0.06 11.21 14.47
CA ASP A 114 0.28 9.94 13.82
C ASP A 114 1.42 10.17 12.83
N LYS A 115 2.48 9.36 12.93
CA LYS A 115 3.65 9.50 12.04
C LYS A 115 3.42 8.86 10.67
N TRP A 116 2.46 7.94 10.56
CA TRP A 116 2.13 7.24 9.33
C TRP A 116 1.09 8.02 8.50
N ASP A 117 0.33 8.90 9.16
CA ASP A 117 -0.56 9.88 8.54
C ASP A 117 0.25 11.14 8.20
N ARG A 118 1.23 11.02 7.29
CA ARG A 118 2.01 12.15 6.80
C ARG A 118 2.08 12.08 5.29
N HIS A 119 2.10 13.23 4.64
CA HIS A 119 2.28 13.33 3.19
C HIS A 119 3.50 14.17 2.91
N TYR A 120 4.40 13.61 2.13
CA TYR A 120 5.69 14.18 1.83
C TYR A 120 5.71 14.71 0.40
N HIS A 121 6.42 15.81 0.20
CA HIS A 121 6.99 16.18 -1.09
C HIS A 121 8.51 16.15 -0.96
N GLU A 122 9.23 16.16 -2.07
CA GLU A 122 10.68 16.22 -2.03
C GLU A 122 11.14 17.56 -1.41
N PHE A 123 12.14 17.49 -0.53
CA PHE A 123 12.84 18.64 0.09
C PHE A 123 12.05 19.43 1.14
N GLU A 124 11.11 18.79 1.83
CA GLU A 124 10.51 19.34 3.04
C GLU A 124 11.55 19.50 4.16
N ASP A 125 11.55 20.63 4.88
CA ASP A 125 12.59 20.97 5.88
C ASP A 125 12.72 19.94 7.02
N TRP A 126 11.65 19.20 7.28
CA TRP A 126 11.55 18.15 8.29
C TRP A 126 11.92 16.74 7.79
N GLN A 127 12.44 16.61 6.57
CA GLN A 127 13.04 15.38 6.03
C GLN A 127 14.54 15.26 6.35
N PHE A 128 15.20 16.34 6.78
CA PHE A 128 16.62 16.41 7.17
C PHE A 128 16.79 16.42 8.69
#